data_AF-A0A176FTI7-F1
#
_entry.id   AF-A0A176FTI7-F1
#
_cell.length_a   1.000
_cell.length_b   1.000
_cell.length_c   1.000
_cell.angle_alpha   90.00
_cell.angle_beta   90.00
_cell.angle_gamma   90.00
#
_symmetry.space_group_name_H-M   'P 1'
#
loop_
_entity.id
_entity.type
_entity.pdbx_description
1 polymer ?
#
loop_
_entity_poly.entity_id
_entity_poly.type
_entity_poly.pdbx_seq_one_letter_code
_entity_poly.pdbx_strand_id
1 'polypeptide(L)'
;MNMLKNLKSARGKAAKATSEAQAALSEIRQLRLRLLDQRDDVASRALPLDHAIEAMERALERQVEQAVGDINLSSLTRPGGREPSLNLDAHDRASLAFAAARGDIGALLRERLEAQYEGGLEALAPEEKAKRLAALDEELLSCELAEESTIRELEAAGIAVMRRSDADPRATLASDSEMAA
;
A
#
# COMPACT_ATOMS: atom_id res chain seq x y z
N MET A 1 3.29 -26.70 -56.63
CA MET A 1 4.07 -27.14 -55.45
C MET A 1 4.79 -26.02 -54.68
N ASN A 2 5.22 -24.90 -55.28
CA ASN A 2 5.90 -23.81 -54.54
C ASN A 2 4.99 -23.03 -53.56
N MET A 3 3.71 -22.83 -53.89
CA MET A 3 2.77 -22.10 -53.01
C MET A 3 2.58 -22.77 -51.64
N LEU A 4 2.47 -24.11 -51.62
CA LEU A 4 2.32 -24.88 -50.38
C LEU A 4 3.56 -24.80 -49.48
N LYS A 5 4.78 -24.76 -50.07
CA LYS A 5 6.03 -24.59 -49.31
C LYS A 5 6.09 -23.19 -48.69
N ASN A 6 5.70 -22.16 -49.44
CA ASN A 6 5.67 -20.78 -48.94
C ASN A 6 4.66 -20.61 -47.79
N LEU A 7 3.45 -21.18 -47.93
CA LEU A 7 2.44 -21.15 -46.87
C LEU A 7 2.90 -21.87 -45.59
N LYS A 8 3.57 -23.02 -45.72
CA LYS A 8 4.12 -23.75 -44.56
C LYS A 8 5.21 -22.94 -43.85
N SER A 9 6.08 -22.26 -44.60
CA SER A 9 7.11 -21.38 -44.03
C SER A 9 6.49 -20.17 -43.33
N ALA A 10 5.52 -19.50 -43.96
CA ALA A 10 4.80 -18.37 -43.37
C ALA A 10 4.09 -18.77 -42.07
N ARG A 11 3.41 -19.92 -42.04
CA ARG A 11 2.78 -20.47 -40.83
C ARG A 11 3.79 -20.72 -39.72
N GLY A 12 4.97 -21.27 -40.05
CA GLY A 12 6.04 -21.49 -39.09
C GLY A 12 6.58 -20.19 -38.48
N LYS A 13 6.75 -19.15 -39.30
CA LYS A 13 7.16 -17.82 -38.83
C LYS A 13 6.10 -17.18 -37.92
N ALA A 14 4.84 -17.25 -38.30
CA ALA A 14 3.74 -16.74 -37.49
C ALA A 14 3.66 -17.44 -36.13
N ALA A 15 3.73 -18.78 -36.11
CA ALA A 15 3.72 -19.54 -34.85
C ALA A 15 4.90 -19.19 -33.94
N LYS A 16 6.09 -18.94 -34.52
CA LYS A 16 7.26 -18.49 -33.77
C LYS A 16 7.05 -17.10 -33.18
N ALA A 17 6.57 -16.15 -33.97
CA ALA A 17 6.27 -14.79 -33.51
C ALA A 17 5.23 -14.77 -32.38
N THR A 18 4.17 -15.58 -32.49
CA THR A 18 3.18 -15.76 -31.42
C THR A 18 3.82 -16.30 -30.14
N SER A 19 4.68 -17.32 -30.25
CA SER A 19 5.37 -17.89 -29.09
C SER A 19 6.31 -16.88 -28.43
N GLU A 20 7.02 -16.07 -29.22
CA GLU A 20 7.90 -15.02 -28.72
C GLU A 20 7.11 -13.91 -28.01
N ALA A 21 5.98 -13.48 -28.58
CA ALA A 21 5.11 -12.48 -27.96
C ALA A 21 4.45 -12.99 -26.66
N GLN A 22 4.02 -14.26 -26.62
CA GLN A 22 3.52 -14.87 -25.38
C GLN A 22 4.60 -14.98 -24.30
N ALA A 23 5.85 -15.27 -24.69
CA ALA A 23 6.98 -15.28 -23.77
C ALA A 23 7.25 -13.87 -23.22
N ALA A 24 7.27 -12.85 -24.08
CA ALA A 24 7.41 -11.45 -23.66
C ALA A 24 6.31 -11.02 -22.69
N LEU A 25 5.04 -11.37 -22.97
CA LEU A 25 3.93 -11.10 -22.05
C LEU A 25 4.13 -11.76 -20.68
N SER A 26 4.63 -13.00 -20.66
CA SER A 26 4.95 -13.71 -19.41
C SER A 26 6.08 -13.01 -18.65
N GLU A 27 7.10 -12.52 -19.34
CA GLU A 27 8.22 -11.78 -18.74
C GLU A 27 7.77 -10.45 -18.13
N ILE A 28 6.89 -9.72 -18.82
CA ILE A 28 6.26 -8.49 -18.30
C ILE A 28 5.50 -8.80 -16.99
N ARG A 29 4.68 -9.85 -16.98
CA ARG A 29 3.94 -10.26 -15.78
C ARG A 29 4.85 -10.65 -14.62
N GLN A 30 5.96 -11.33 -14.90
CA GLN A 30 6.97 -11.65 -13.89
C GLN A 30 7.71 -10.40 -13.37
N LEU A 31 7.99 -9.43 -14.24
CA LEU A 31 8.55 -8.15 -13.83
C LEU A 31 7.59 -7.42 -12.88
N ARG A 32 6.31 -7.34 -13.23
CA ARG A 32 5.29 -6.72 -12.37
C ARG A 32 5.23 -7.36 -10.97
N LEU A 33 5.27 -8.70 -10.89
CA LEU A 33 5.29 -9.37 -9.59
C LEU A 33 6.51 -8.96 -8.75
N ARG A 34 7.70 -8.88 -9.36
CA ARG A 34 8.91 -8.41 -8.68
C ARG A 34 8.79 -6.96 -8.21
N LEU A 35 8.19 -6.08 -9.01
CA LEU A 35 7.95 -4.69 -8.64
C LEU A 35 6.97 -4.57 -7.47
N LEU A 36 5.93 -5.42 -7.43
CA LEU A 36 5.03 -5.48 -6.28
C LEU A 36 5.76 -5.94 -5.01
N ASP A 37 6.58 -6.98 -5.10
CA ASP A 37 7.37 -7.45 -3.96
C ASP A 37 8.33 -6.36 -3.44
N GLN A 38 8.97 -5.62 -4.35
CA GLN A 38 9.82 -4.48 -4.00
C GLN A 38 9.03 -3.33 -3.36
N ARG A 39 7.83 -3.06 -3.88
CA ARG A 39 6.93 -2.05 -3.32
C ARG A 39 6.51 -2.41 -1.91
N ASP A 40 6.15 -3.67 -1.68
CA ASP A 40 5.76 -4.17 -0.37
C ASP A 40 6.95 -4.16 0.62
N ASP A 41 8.16 -4.50 0.17
CA ASP A 41 9.39 -4.33 0.95
C ASP A 41 9.52 -2.88 1.43
N VAL A 42 9.53 -1.92 0.49
CA VAL A 42 9.66 -0.49 0.82
C VAL A 42 8.51 0.00 1.71
N ALA A 43 7.28 -0.43 1.45
CA ALA A 43 6.10 -0.05 2.24
C ALA A 43 6.18 -0.59 3.68
N SER A 44 6.75 -1.76 3.89
CA SER A 44 6.89 -2.40 5.20
C SER A 44 8.07 -1.88 6.04
N ARG A 45 9.04 -1.19 5.41
CA ARG A 45 10.20 -0.61 6.12
C ARG A 45 9.77 0.33 7.24
N ALA A 46 10.48 0.25 8.35
CA ALA A 46 10.26 1.09 9.52
C ALA A 46 10.51 2.57 9.18
N LEU A 47 9.78 3.46 9.84
CA LEU A 47 10.10 4.89 9.84
C LEU A 47 11.31 5.16 10.74
N PRO A 48 11.95 6.34 10.68
CA PRO A 48 12.98 6.71 11.65
C PRO A 48 12.42 6.74 13.07
N LEU A 49 13.28 6.46 14.06
CA LEU A 49 12.89 6.39 15.48
C LEU A 49 12.16 7.65 15.94
N ASP A 50 12.67 8.83 15.59
CA ASP A 50 12.05 10.11 15.96
C ASP A 50 10.61 10.22 15.45
N HIS A 51 10.36 9.80 14.20
CA HIS A 51 9.01 9.78 13.64
C HIS A 51 8.10 8.76 14.34
N ALA A 52 8.63 7.59 14.71
CA ALA A 52 7.87 6.59 15.44
C ALA A 52 7.49 7.08 16.85
N ILE A 53 8.42 7.76 17.53
CA ILE A 53 8.21 8.39 18.83
C ILE A 53 7.15 9.49 18.72
N GLU A 54 7.26 10.40 17.75
CA GLU A 54 6.24 11.42 17.54
C GLU A 54 4.86 10.82 17.22
N ALA A 55 4.81 9.77 16.40
CA ALA A 55 3.57 9.09 16.06
C ALA A 55 2.94 8.43 17.29
N MET A 56 3.75 7.81 18.15
CA MET A 56 3.34 7.26 19.44
C MET A 56 2.79 8.36 20.36
N GLU A 57 3.50 9.48 20.51
CA GLU A 57 3.06 10.59 21.36
C GLU A 57 1.74 11.19 20.87
N ARG A 58 1.58 11.40 19.55
CA ARG A 58 0.32 11.83 18.93
C ARG A 58 -0.80 10.80 19.09
N ALA A 59 -0.51 9.51 19.19
CA ALA A 59 -1.51 8.49 19.44
C ALA A 59 -1.96 8.50 20.92
N LEU A 60 -1.02 8.60 21.87
CA LEU A 60 -1.31 8.74 23.30
C LEU A 60 -2.13 9.99 23.57
N GLU A 61 -1.66 11.15 23.09
CA GLU A 61 -2.47 12.07 22.28
C GLU A 61 -3.98 12.04 22.35
N ARG A 62 -4.49 11.65 21.19
CA ARG A 62 -5.87 11.40 20.84
C ARG A 62 -6.54 10.43 21.82
N GLN A 63 -5.82 9.43 22.32
CA GLN A 63 -6.41 8.47 23.25
C GLN A 63 -6.79 9.13 24.58
N VAL A 64 -5.95 10.04 25.10
CA VAL A 64 -6.26 10.82 26.30
C VAL A 64 -7.39 11.80 26.03
N GLU A 65 -7.37 12.50 24.90
CA GLU A 65 -8.45 13.42 24.52
C GLU A 65 -9.80 12.71 24.43
N GLN A 66 -9.85 11.54 23.78
CA GLN A 66 -11.05 10.71 23.71
C GLN A 66 -11.47 10.21 25.09
N ALA A 67 -10.53 9.69 25.89
CA ALA A 67 -10.78 9.18 27.23
C ALA A 67 -11.38 10.23 28.17
N VAL A 68 -10.96 11.49 28.06
CA VAL A 68 -11.49 12.59 28.87
C VAL A 68 -12.78 13.16 28.28
N GLY A 69 -12.88 13.24 26.95
CA GLY A 69 -14.04 13.77 26.23
C GLY A 69 -15.30 12.95 26.42
N ASP A 70 -15.17 11.63 26.59
CA ASP A 70 -16.30 10.71 26.81
C ASP A 70 -16.89 10.80 28.23
N ILE A 71 -16.19 11.46 29.17
CA ILE A 71 -16.64 11.57 30.56
C ILE A 71 -17.81 12.54 30.67
N ASN A 72 -18.97 12.03 31.09
CA ASN A 72 -20.16 12.83 31.26
C ASN A 72 -20.09 13.71 32.53
N LEU A 73 -19.62 14.96 32.36
CA LEU A 73 -19.58 15.96 33.44
C LEU A 73 -20.92 16.71 33.64
N SER A 74 -21.94 16.43 32.82
CA SER A 74 -23.22 17.17 32.90
C SER A 74 -23.98 16.92 34.20
N SER A 75 -23.75 15.78 34.87
CA SER A 75 -24.32 15.47 36.18
C SER A 75 -23.81 16.38 37.30
N LEU A 76 -22.66 17.03 37.10
CA LEU A 76 -22.05 17.94 38.08
C LEU A 76 -22.54 19.39 37.93
N THR A 77 -23.09 19.74 36.77
CA THR A 77 -23.40 21.15 36.43
C THR A 77 -24.88 21.44 36.31
N ARG A 78 -25.74 20.42 36.18
CA ARG A 78 -27.19 20.63 36.02
C ARG A 78 -27.92 20.62 37.37
N PRO A 79 -28.73 21.67 37.68
CA PRO A 79 -29.58 21.68 38.87
C PRO A 79 -30.79 20.77 38.65
N GLY A 80 -30.64 19.48 38.97
CA GLY A 80 -31.65 18.43 38.74
C GLY A 80 -32.47 18.04 39.97
N GLY A 81 -32.43 18.82 41.05
CA GLY A 81 -33.09 18.47 42.32
C GLY A 81 -32.46 17.29 43.08
N ARG A 82 -31.34 16.76 42.57
CA ARG A 82 -30.46 15.80 43.25
C ARG A 82 -29.10 16.47 43.49
N GLU A 83 -28.39 16.04 44.52
CA GLU A 83 -27.03 16.50 44.79
C GLU A 83 -26.11 16.14 43.59
N PRO A 84 -25.28 17.08 43.11
CA PRO A 84 -24.32 16.80 42.05
C PRO A 84 -23.44 15.60 42.42
N SER A 85 -23.41 14.58 41.56
CA SER A 85 -22.59 13.39 41.78
C SER A 85 -21.82 13.01 40.52
N LEU A 86 -20.60 12.49 40.74
CA LEU A 86 -19.76 11.93 39.68
C LEU A 86 -19.94 10.41 39.69
N ASN A 87 -20.64 9.89 38.68
CA ASN A 87 -20.85 8.45 38.52
C ASN A 87 -19.93 7.95 37.41
N LEU A 88 -18.71 7.55 37.77
CA LEU A 88 -17.77 6.91 36.85
C LEU A 88 -18.03 5.41 36.84
N ASP A 89 -18.15 4.81 35.66
CA ASP A 89 -18.13 3.36 35.55
C ASP A 89 -16.69 2.81 35.56
N ALA A 90 -16.53 1.50 35.34
CA ALA A 90 -15.20 0.89 35.31
C ALA A 90 -14.36 1.36 34.11
N HIS A 91 -15.01 1.64 32.98
CA HIS A 91 -14.37 2.14 31.77
C HIS A 91 -13.88 3.58 31.98
N ASP A 92 -14.73 4.47 32.51
CA ASP A 92 -14.37 5.86 32.82
C ASP A 92 -13.17 5.94 33.77
N ARG A 93 -13.16 5.09 34.82
CA ARG A 93 -12.04 5.03 35.77
C ARG A 93 -10.75 4.56 35.11
N ALA A 94 -10.82 3.57 34.21
CA ALA A 94 -9.66 3.09 33.47
C ALA A 94 -9.14 4.15 32.49
N SER A 95 -10.04 4.83 31.78
CA SER A 95 -9.74 5.94 30.87
C SER A 95 -9.06 7.12 31.60
N LEU A 96 -9.56 7.50 32.77
CA LEU A 96 -8.92 8.51 33.63
C LEU A 96 -7.56 8.06 34.17
N ALA A 97 -7.44 6.79 34.59
CA ALA A 97 -6.17 6.24 35.05
C ALA A 97 -5.13 6.24 33.93
N PHE A 98 -5.52 5.87 32.70
CA PHE A 98 -4.68 5.95 31.52
C PHE A 98 -4.25 7.39 31.23
N ALA A 99 -5.19 8.34 31.26
CA ALA A 99 -4.90 9.75 31.07
C ALA A 99 -3.92 10.30 32.12
N ALA A 100 -4.11 9.93 33.39
CA ALA A 100 -3.21 10.33 34.48
C ALA A 100 -1.81 9.72 34.35
N ALA A 101 -1.71 8.47 33.89
CA ALA A 101 -0.45 7.74 33.72
C ALA A 101 0.20 7.92 32.33
N ARG A 102 -0.32 8.84 31.49
CA ARG A 102 0.14 9.02 30.10
C ARG A 102 1.66 9.23 30.00
N GLY A 103 2.23 10.03 30.89
CA GLY A 103 3.67 10.31 30.90
C GLY A 103 4.50 9.04 31.12
N ASP A 104 4.14 8.24 32.13
CA ASP A 104 4.84 7.00 32.47
C ASP A 104 4.66 5.94 31.37
N ILE A 105 3.46 5.83 30.80
CA ILE A 105 3.18 4.94 29.66
C ILE A 105 4.01 5.37 28.44
N GLY A 106 4.09 6.67 28.16
CA GLY A 106 4.90 7.22 27.08
C GLY A 106 6.39 6.93 27.24
N ALA A 107 6.92 7.06 28.46
CA ALA A 107 8.31 6.72 28.76
C ALA A 107 8.60 5.22 28.54
N LEU A 108 7.72 4.34 29.02
CA LEU A 108 7.86 2.89 28.84
C LEU A 108 7.79 2.47 27.37
N LEU A 109 6.87 3.06 26.60
CA LEU A 109 6.75 2.76 25.17
C LEU A 109 7.95 3.31 24.38
N ARG A 110 8.47 4.49 24.74
CA ARG A 110 9.69 5.07 24.16
C ARG A 110 10.89 4.16 24.38
N GLU A 111 11.15 3.73 25.61
CA GLU A 111 12.24 2.80 25.94
C GLU A 111 12.11 1.50 25.12
N ARG A 112 10.88 0.99 24.97
CA ARG A 112 10.63 -0.21 24.18
C ARG A 112 10.89 -0.02 22.69
N LEU A 113 10.52 1.14 22.13
CA LEU A 113 10.82 1.51 20.75
C LEU A 113 12.33 1.64 20.54
N GLU A 114 13.02 2.38 21.40
CA GLU A 114 14.48 2.55 21.35
C GLU A 114 15.19 1.18 21.31
N ALA A 115 14.84 0.27 22.21
CA ALA A 115 15.39 -1.09 22.24
C ALA A 115 15.09 -1.89 20.96
N GLN A 116 13.94 -1.67 20.31
CA GLN A 116 13.61 -2.35 19.06
C GLN A 116 14.46 -1.82 17.88
N TYR A 117 14.75 -0.52 17.86
CA TYR A 117 15.58 0.11 16.82
C TYR A 117 17.06 -0.25 16.97
N GLU A 118 17.56 -0.39 18.20
CA GLU A 118 18.91 -0.93 18.47
C GLU A 118 19.10 -2.35 17.89
N GLY A 119 18.01 -3.10 17.74
CA GLY A 119 18.00 -4.42 17.10
C GLY A 119 18.29 -4.44 15.59
N GLY A 120 18.55 -3.28 14.98
CA GLY A 120 18.97 -3.18 13.57
C GLY A 120 17.82 -3.04 12.58
N LEU A 121 16.72 -2.37 12.95
CA LEU A 121 15.65 -2.04 12.00
C LEU A 121 16.19 -1.14 10.89
N GLU A 122 16.02 -1.56 9.64
CA GLU A 122 16.35 -0.73 8.48
C GLU A 122 15.27 0.35 8.30
N ALA A 123 15.50 1.51 8.92
CA ALA A 123 14.62 2.65 8.84
C ALA A 123 14.80 3.42 7.53
N LEU A 124 13.70 3.90 6.96
CA LEU A 124 13.68 4.73 5.77
C LEU A 124 12.98 6.05 6.07
N ALA A 125 13.63 7.18 5.75
CA ALA A 125 13.05 8.51 5.95
C ALA A 125 11.69 8.64 5.21
N PRO A 126 10.70 9.34 5.77
CA PRO A 126 9.36 9.40 5.17
C PRO A 126 9.35 9.92 3.74
N GLU A 127 10.13 10.97 3.44
CA GLU A 127 10.23 11.58 2.12
C GLU A 127 10.90 10.62 1.13
N GLU A 128 11.92 9.90 1.58
CA GLU A 128 12.61 8.91 0.76
C GLU A 128 11.71 7.69 0.49
N LYS A 129 10.98 7.23 1.51
CA LYS A 129 9.97 6.18 1.38
C LYS A 129 8.89 6.56 0.37
N ALA A 130 8.34 7.75 0.49
CA ALA A 130 7.34 8.28 -0.44
C ALA A 130 7.90 8.37 -1.87
N LYS A 131 9.12 8.86 -2.04
CA LYS A 131 9.79 8.97 -3.35
C LYS A 131 10.02 7.60 -3.99
N ARG A 132 10.51 6.62 -3.22
CA ARG A 132 10.75 5.25 -3.73
C ARG A 132 9.44 4.56 -4.11
N LEU A 133 8.38 4.72 -3.30
CA LEU A 133 7.07 4.18 -3.62
C LEU A 133 6.49 4.82 -4.89
N ALA A 134 6.60 6.14 -5.05
CA ALA A 134 6.13 6.81 -6.25
C ALA A 134 6.87 6.35 -7.52
N ALA A 135 8.19 6.15 -7.43
CA ALA A 135 8.97 5.60 -8.55
C ALA A 135 8.53 4.17 -8.91
N LEU A 136 8.32 3.30 -7.90
CA LEU A 136 7.82 1.94 -8.12
C LEU A 136 6.40 1.93 -8.69
N ASP A 137 5.53 2.85 -8.26
CA ASP A 137 4.17 3.00 -8.79
C ASP A 137 4.18 3.44 -10.27
N GLU A 138 5.14 4.29 -10.67
CA GLU A 138 5.35 4.70 -12.06
C GLU A 138 5.89 3.54 -12.92
N GLU A 139 6.87 2.78 -12.41
CA GLU A 139 7.39 1.58 -13.07
C GLU A 139 6.31 0.49 -13.22
N LEU A 140 5.47 0.30 -12.20
CA LEU A 140 4.33 -0.60 -12.26
C LEU A 140 3.35 -0.17 -13.35
N LEU A 141 3.00 1.11 -13.41
CA LEU A 141 2.11 1.63 -14.46
C LEU A 141 2.70 1.44 -15.86
N SER A 142 4.00 1.72 -16.03
CA SER A 142 4.72 1.48 -17.29
C SER A 142 4.68 -0.01 -17.69
N CYS A 143 4.87 -0.91 -16.72
CA CYS A 143 4.77 -2.36 -16.92
C CYS A 143 3.35 -2.80 -17.34
N GLU A 144 2.31 -2.22 -16.74
CA GLU A 144 0.91 -2.49 -17.08
C GLU A 144 0.54 -1.95 -18.49
N LEU A 145 1.05 -0.77 -18.87
CA LEU A 145 0.89 -0.23 -20.23
C LEU A 145 1.56 -1.11 -21.28
N ALA A 146 2.77 -1.61 -20.98
CA ALA A 146 3.47 -2.55 -21.85
C ALA A 146 2.71 -3.90 -21.95
N GLU A 147 2.13 -4.38 -20.84
CA GLU A 147 1.26 -5.56 -20.84
C GLU A 147 0.06 -5.36 -21.78
N GLU A 148 -0.68 -4.26 -21.61
CA GLU A 148 -1.87 -3.96 -22.41
C GLU A 148 -1.55 -3.75 -23.89
N SER A 149 -0.45 -3.04 -24.21
CA SER A 149 0.03 -2.88 -25.59
C SER A 149 0.31 -4.23 -26.25
N THR A 150 1.03 -5.12 -25.55
CA THR A 150 1.32 -6.48 -26.02
C THR A 150 0.04 -7.31 -26.20
N ILE A 151 -0.92 -7.18 -25.29
CA ILE A 151 -2.23 -7.84 -25.39
C ILE A 151 -2.97 -7.38 -26.64
N ARG A 152 -3.03 -6.07 -26.91
CA ARG A 152 -3.71 -5.51 -28.08
C ARG A 152 -3.05 -5.95 -29.39
N GLU A 153 -1.71 -6.01 -29.44
CA GLU A 153 -0.98 -6.54 -30.60
C GLU A 153 -1.30 -8.02 -30.87
N LEU A 154 -1.35 -8.84 -29.81
CA LEU A 154 -1.73 -10.25 -29.90
C LEU A 154 -3.19 -10.40 -30.36
N GLU A 155 -4.10 -9.61 -29.81
CA GLU A 155 -5.52 -9.60 -30.19
C GLU A 155 -5.71 -9.16 -31.64
N ALA A 156 -4.98 -8.14 -32.11
CA ALA A 156 -4.97 -7.71 -33.50
C ALA A 156 -4.43 -8.79 -34.45
N ALA A 157 -3.52 -9.64 -33.98
CA ALA A 157 -3.06 -10.83 -34.69
C ALA A 157 -4.05 -12.03 -34.60
N GLY A 158 -5.22 -11.85 -33.97
CA GLY A 158 -6.27 -12.86 -33.83
C GLY A 158 -6.03 -13.85 -32.68
N ILE A 159 -5.14 -13.54 -31.75
CA ILE A 159 -4.84 -14.37 -30.58
C ILE A 159 -5.59 -13.79 -29.38
N ALA A 160 -6.60 -14.51 -28.90
CA ALA A 160 -7.31 -14.11 -27.71
C ALA A 160 -6.40 -14.22 -26.48
N VAL A 161 -6.27 -13.12 -25.73
CA VAL A 161 -5.51 -13.08 -24.48
C VAL A 161 -6.43 -12.60 -23.37
N MET A 162 -6.44 -13.33 -22.26
CA MET A 162 -7.19 -12.91 -21.09
C MET A 162 -6.41 -11.82 -20.35
N ARG A 163 -7.05 -10.66 -20.21
CA ARG A 163 -6.65 -9.62 -19.25
C ARG A 163 -6.82 -10.15 -17.84
N ARG A 164 -6.03 -9.61 -16.92
CA ARG A 164 -6.08 -9.95 -15.50
C ARG A 164 -7.21 -9.18 -14.82
N SER A 165 -7.77 -9.76 -13.76
CA SER A 165 -8.83 -9.11 -12.97
C SER A 165 -8.33 -7.93 -12.13
N ASP A 166 -7.04 -7.87 -11.85
CA ASP A 166 -6.37 -6.85 -11.02
C ASP A 166 -5.56 -5.84 -11.85
N ALA A 167 -5.77 -5.77 -13.17
CA ALA A 167 -5.09 -4.83 -14.03
C ALA A 167 -5.49 -3.39 -13.70
N ASP A 168 -4.53 -2.46 -13.76
CA ASP A 168 -4.79 -1.04 -13.50
C ASP A 168 -5.76 -0.47 -14.56
N PRO A 169 -6.87 0.19 -14.15
CA PRO A 169 -7.81 0.81 -15.08
C PRO A 169 -7.14 1.85 -15.98
N ARG A 170 -6.09 2.54 -15.51
CA ARG A 170 -5.34 3.53 -16.31
C ARG A 170 -4.64 2.88 -17.50
N ALA A 171 -4.10 1.67 -17.32
CA ALA A 171 -3.45 0.94 -18.41
C ALA A 171 -4.49 0.33 -19.37
N THR A 172 -5.50 -0.36 -18.83
CA THR A 172 -6.53 -1.02 -19.66
C THR A 172 -7.35 -0.05 -20.50
N LEU A 173 -7.59 1.17 -19.99
CA LEU A 173 -8.34 2.23 -20.68
C LEU A 173 -7.44 3.21 -21.45
N ALA A 174 -6.12 3.00 -21.47
CA ALA A 174 -5.20 3.88 -22.20
C ALA A 174 -5.50 3.89 -23.70
N SER A 175 -5.35 5.05 -24.32
CA SER A 175 -5.41 5.19 -25.77
C SER A 175 -4.15 4.63 -26.43
N ASP A 176 -4.22 4.26 -27.72
CA ASP A 176 -3.05 3.77 -28.47
C ASP A 176 -1.92 4.79 -28.51
N SER A 177 -2.23 6.09 -28.48
CA SER A 177 -1.22 7.17 -28.39
C SER A 177 -0.47 7.22 -27.06
N GLU A 178 -1.10 6.77 -25.96
CA GLU A 178 -0.49 6.77 -24.62
C GLU A 178 0.37 5.53 -24.38
N MET A 179 0.16 4.44 -25.13
CA MET A 179 0.95 3.20 -25.06
C MET A 179 2.14 3.16 -26.02
N ALA A 180 2.23 4.11 -26.96
CA ALA A 180 3.27 4.14 -28.01
C ALA A 180 4.58 4.83 -27.59
N ALA A 181 4.79 5.06 -26.28
CA ALA A 181 6.00 5.65 -25.72
C ALA A 181 7.01 4.56 -25.32
#